data_AF-A0A2S7QGQ3-F1
#
_entry.id   AF-A0A2S7QGQ3-F1
#
_cell.length_a   1.000
_cell.length_b   1.000
_cell.length_c   1.000
_cell.angle_alpha   90.00
_cell.angle_beta   90.00
_cell.angle_gamma   90.00
#
_symmetry.space_group_name_H-M   'P 1'
#
loop_
_entity.id
_entity.type
_entity.pdbx_description
1 polymer ?
#
loop_
_entity_poly.entity_id
_entity_poly.type
_entity_poly.pdbx_seq_one_letter_code
_entity_poly.pdbx_strand_id
1 'polypeptide(L)'
;MSLVEEFMLLANTSVAAKIYSAFPQTAMLRRHGAPPKTNFEELANQLKVKRGLELRVGSSRELADSLDTCVDPSEPFFNTLVRIMATRCMMSAEYFCSGTQAYPEFRHYGLASEIYTHFTSPIRRYADLVAHRQLAAAIDYEPLDAAVRSKGKLESVCKNINIRHRNAQQAGRASIEYYVGQALKGRIVEEEGFVMKVFSNGFVVFVPRFGIESLIRLRDLADPEPEGE
;
A
#
# COMPACT_ATOMS: atom_id res chain seq x y z
N MET A 1 18.56 3.31 -4.60
CA MET A 1 17.54 3.46 -3.53
C MET A 1 17.59 2.33 -2.50
N SER A 2 17.92 1.10 -2.86
CA SER A 2 17.89 -0.08 -1.95
C SER A 2 18.73 0.07 -0.66
N LEU A 3 19.93 0.67 -0.67
CA LEU A 3 20.78 0.73 0.53
C LEU A 3 20.10 1.41 1.73
N VAL A 4 19.55 2.61 1.52
CA VAL A 4 18.89 3.37 2.60
C VAL A 4 17.65 2.63 3.07
N GLU A 5 16.87 2.08 2.15
CA GLU A 5 15.64 1.36 2.49
C GLU A 5 15.90 0.15 3.40
N GLU A 6 16.90 -0.68 3.09
CA GLU A 6 17.26 -1.86 3.90
C GLU A 6 17.67 -1.48 5.32
N PHE A 7 18.51 -0.45 5.48
CA PHE A 7 18.88 0.03 6.82
C PHE A 7 17.70 0.63 7.57
N MET A 8 16.79 1.31 6.88
CA MET A 8 15.58 1.84 7.50
C MET A 8 14.64 0.72 7.94
N LEU A 9 14.50 -0.35 7.15
CA LEU A 9 13.73 -1.53 7.54
C LEU A 9 14.36 -2.22 8.76
N LEU A 10 15.68 -2.43 8.76
CA LEU A 10 16.39 -3.01 9.89
C LEU A 10 16.26 -2.15 11.16
N ALA A 11 16.38 -0.83 11.06
CA ALA A 11 16.19 0.07 12.19
C ALA A 11 14.76 -0.04 12.74
N ASN A 12 13.75 -0.03 11.86
CA ASN A 12 12.35 -0.12 12.24
C ASN A 12 12.01 -1.46 12.92
N THR A 13 12.47 -2.59 12.39
CA THR A 13 12.24 -3.92 12.99
C THR A 13 12.97 -4.08 14.33
N SER A 14 14.21 -3.60 14.42
CA SER A 14 15.00 -3.63 15.67
C SER A 14 14.33 -2.81 16.77
N VAL A 15 13.88 -1.60 16.44
CA VAL A 15 13.17 -0.74 17.40
C VAL A 15 11.82 -1.36 17.79
N ALA A 16 11.07 -1.92 16.83
CA ALA A 16 9.80 -2.59 17.11
C ALA A 16 9.96 -3.71 18.16
N ALA A 17 10.98 -4.56 18.00
CA ALA A 17 11.29 -5.61 18.96
C ALA A 17 11.66 -5.04 20.34
N LYS A 18 12.50 -3.99 20.38
CA LYS A 18 12.95 -3.37 21.64
C LYS A 18 11.80 -2.71 22.42
N ILE A 19 10.96 -1.92 21.75
CA ILE A 19 9.82 -1.24 22.42
C ILE A 19 8.74 -2.23 22.85
N TYR A 20 8.52 -3.31 22.09
CA TYR A 20 7.58 -4.36 22.47
C TYR A 20 8.06 -5.17 23.67
N SER A 21 9.35 -5.50 23.71
CA SER A 21 9.95 -6.18 24.87
C SER A 21 9.83 -5.36 26.15
N ALA A 22 10.01 -4.02 26.08
CA ALA A 22 9.85 -3.14 27.22
C ALA A 22 8.38 -2.87 27.60
N PHE A 23 7.50 -2.74 26.60
CA PHE A 23 6.10 -2.32 26.79
C PHE A 23 5.13 -3.24 26.04
N PRO A 24 4.97 -4.51 26.45
CA PRO A 24 4.24 -5.51 25.67
C PRO A 24 2.76 -5.19 25.45
N GLN A 25 2.16 -4.37 26.31
CA GLN A 25 0.74 -3.99 26.21
C GLN A 25 0.50 -2.67 25.49
N THR A 26 1.53 -1.86 25.29
CA THR A 26 1.38 -0.48 24.78
C THR A 26 2.46 -0.09 23.78
N ALA A 27 3.10 -1.03 23.09
CA ALA A 27 4.03 -0.68 22.02
C ALA A 27 3.28 -0.13 20.80
N MET A 28 3.77 0.96 20.23
CA MET A 28 3.30 1.52 18.95
C MET A 28 3.89 0.68 17.81
N LEU A 29 3.03 -0.10 17.14
CA LEU A 29 3.42 -1.02 16.09
C LEU A 29 2.62 -0.76 14.82
N ARG A 30 3.03 -1.38 13.70
CA ARG A 30 2.35 -1.31 12.42
C ARG A 30 2.28 -2.70 11.79
N ARG A 31 1.06 -3.19 11.54
CA ARG A 31 0.80 -4.50 10.93
C ARG A 31 0.29 -4.37 9.50
N HIS A 32 0.41 -5.47 8.76
CA HIS A 32 -0.21 -5.63 7.45
C HIS A 32 -0.73 -7.06 7.37
N GLY A 33 -2.05 -7.20 7.55
CA GLY A 33 -2.71 -8.51 7.51
C GLY A 33 -2.58 -9.19 6.15
N ALA A 34 -2.65 -10.52 6.14
CA ALA A 34 -2.70 -11.28 4.90
C ALA A 34 -4.00 -10.95 4.15
N PRO A 35 -3.95 -10.67 2.84
CA PRO A 35 -5.14 -10.39 2.06
C PRO A 35 -6.05 -11.64 1.99
N PRO A 36 -7.38 -11.47 2.06
CA PRO A 36 -8.32 -12.53 1.73
C PRO A 36 -8.07 -13.05 0.31
N LYS A 37 -8.16 -14.37 0.09
CA LYS A 37 -7.96 -14.98 -1.23
C LYS A 37 -8.88 -14.39 -2.30
N THR A 38 -10.12 -14.06 -1.91
CA THR A 38 -11.13 -13.42 -2.75
C THR A 38 -10.66 -12.11 -3.38
N ASN A 39 -9.77 -11.36 -2.74
CA ASN A 39 -9.25 -10.11 -3.30
C ASN A 39 -8.40 -10.34 -4.56
N PHE A 40 -7.82 -11.54 -4.73
CA PHE A 40 -6.97 -11.89 -5.85
C PHE A 40 -7.67 -12.72 -6.92
N GLU A 41 -8.87 -13.24 -6.66
CA GLU A 41 -9.58 -14.16 -7.57
C GLU A 41 -9.76 -13.57 -8.97
N GLU A 42 -10.21 -12.31 -9.05
CA GLU A 42 -10.42 -11.64 -10.32
C GLU A 42 -9.12 -11.48 -11.12
N LEU A 43 -8.06 -10.98 -10.46
CA LEU A 43 -6.75 -10.79 -11.08
C LEU A 43 -6.13 -12.12 -11.52
N ALA A 44 -6.19 -13.15 -10.66
CA ALA A 44 -5.66 -14.47 -10.96
C ALA A 44 -6.41 -15.11 -12.15
N ASN A 45 -7.73 -14.98 -12.20
CA ASN A 45 -8.53 -15.48 -13.32
C ASN A 45 -8.20 -14.75 -14.63
N GLN A 46 -8.07 -13.42 -14.60
CA GLN A 46 -7.70 -12.63 -15.78
C GLN A 46 -6.32 -13.04 -16.32
N LEU A 47 -5.32 -13.18 -15.46
CA LEU A 47 -3.98 -13.63 -15.84
C LEU A 47 -4.01 -15.03 -16.45
N LYS A 48 -4.75 -15.95 -15.83
CA LYS A 48 -4.87 -17.33 -16.32
C LYS A 48 -5.56 -17.40 -17.68
N VAL A 49 -6.70 -16.74 -17.84
CA VAL A 49 -7.51 -16.81 -19.07
C VAL A 49 -6.87 -16.04 -20.23
N LYS A 50 -6.29 -14.86 -19.98
CA LYS A 50 -5.78 -13.99 -21.06
C LYS A 50 -4.32 -14.22 -21.41
N ARG A 51 -3.52 -14.71 -20.46
CA ARG A 51 -2.06 -14.84 -20.62
C ARG A 51 -1.53 -16.24 -20.29
N GLY A 52 -2.37 -17.16 -19.79
CA GLY A 52 -1.92 -18.49 -19.36
C GLY A 52 -0.99 -18.45 -18.14
N LEU A 53 -0.99 -17.34 -17.38
CA LEU A 53 -0.12 -17.13 -16.22
C LEU A 53 -0.84 -17.46 -14.92
N GLU A 54 -0.12 -18.05 -13.97
CA GLU A 54 -0.66 -18.44 -12.67
C GLU A 54 -0.16 -17.50 -11.56
N LEU A 55 -1.10 -17.01 -10.74
CA LEU A 55 -0.81 -16.21 -9.55
C LEU A 55 -1.07 -17.05 -8.29
N ARG A 56 -0.03 -17.27 -7.49
CA ARG A 56 -0.09 -18.13 -6.29
C ARG A 56 -0.21 -17.29 -5.04
N VAL A 57 -1.30 -17.44 -4.28
CA VAL A 57 -1.64 -16.57 -3.13
C VAL A 57 -1.60 -17.30 -1.78
N GLY A 58 -0.93 -18.45 -1.69
CA GLY A 58 -0.85 -19.25 -0.46
C GLY A 58 0.01 -18.62 0.64
N SER A 59 1.08 -17.91 0.26
CA SER A 59 1.95 -17.17 1.17
C SER A 59 2.51 -15.91 0.52
N SER A 60 3.11 -15.00 1.31
CA SER A 60 3.78 -13.81 0.77
C SER A 60 4.93 -14.15 -0.17
N ARG A 61 5.64 -15.27 0.09
CA ARG A 61 6.71 -15.77 -0.76
C ARG A 61 6.19 -16.34 -2.07
N GLU A 62 5.18 -17.22 -2.02
CA GLU A 62 4.58 -17.77 -3.24
C GLU A 62 4.01 -16.68 -4.16
N LEU A 63 3.44 -15.63 -3.57
CA LEU A 63 2.94 -14.49 -4.31
C LEU A 63 4.08 -13.70 -4.97
N ALA A 64 5.16 -13.42 -4.24
CA ALA A 64 6.34 -12.79 -4.81
C ALA A 64 6.94 -13.62 -5.96
N ASP A 65 7.17 -14.92 -5.71
CA ASP A 65 7.77 -15.84 -6.69
C ASP A 65 6.90 -15.96 -7.95
N SER A 66 5.56 -16.03 -7.83
CA SER A 66 4.67 -16.07 -9.00
C SER A 66 4.57 -14.74 -9.73
N LEU A 67 4.60 -13.60 -9.02
CA LEU A 67 4.67 -12.28 -9.64
C LEU A 67 5.98 -12.08 -10.41
N ASP A 68 7.11 -12.62 -9.95
CA ASP A 68 8.38 -12.58 -10.66
C ASP A 68 8.32 -13.30 -12.01
N THR A 69 7.52 -14.36 -12.10
CA THR A 69 7.29 -15.10 -13.35
C THR A 69 6.22 -14.51 -14.27
N CYS A 70 5.45 -13.51 -13.82
CA CYS A 70 4.43 -12.85 -14.62
C CYS A 70 5.05 -11.85 -15.62
N VAL A 71 5.77 -12.35 -16.62
CA VAL A 71 6.49 -11.55 -17.62
C VAL A 71 5.92 -11.80 -19.00
N ASP A 72 5.89 -10.75 -19.82
CA ASP A 72 5.59 -10.83 -21.24
C ASP A 72 6.80 -10.25 -22.00
N PRO A 73 7.54 -11.06 -22.78
CA PRO A 73 8.72 -10.59 -23.51
C PRO A 73 8.44 -9.51 -24.54
N SER A 74 7.20 -9.44 -25.04
CA SER A 74 6.76 -8.41 -26.00
C SER A 74 6.39 -7.10 -25.32
N GLU A 75 6.07 -7.15 -24.01
CA GLU A 75 5.55 -6.02 -23.25
C GLU A 75 6.33 -5.85 -21.92
N PRO A 76 7.49 -5.17 -21.92
CA PRO A 76 8.34 -5.04 -20.73
C PRO A 76 7.63 -4.42 -19.51
N PHE A 77 6.62 -3.58 -19.73
CA PHE A 77 5.85 -2.95 -18.65
C PHE A 77 4.85 -3.92 -17.99
N PHE A 78 4.52 -5.04 -18.64
CA PHE A 78 3.48 -5.97 -18.18
C PHE A 78 3.72 -6.46 -16.74
N ASN A 79 4.94 -6.84 -16.38
CA ASN A 79 5.23 -7.29 -15.01
C ASN A 79 4.95 -6.18 -13.98
N THR A 80 5.32 -4.94 -14.31
CA THR A 80 5.08 -3.78 -13.45
C THR A 80 3.58 -3.52 -13.31
N LEU A 81 2.82 -3.62 -14.40
CA LEU A 81 1.37 -3.51 -14.40
C LEU A 81 0.71 -4.53 -13.46
N VAL A 82 1.12 -5.80 -13.56
CA VAL A 82 0.60 -6.88 -12.71
C VAL A 82 0.93 -6.64 -11.24
N ARG A 83 2.12 -6.14 -10.91
CA ARG A 83 2.48 -5.77 -9.52
C ARG A 83 1.65 -4.59 -9.00
N ILE A 84 1.38 -3.60 -9.85
CA ILE A 84 0.48 -2.48 -9.49
C ILE A 84 -0.92 -3.02 -9.19
N MET A 85 -1.45 -3.93 -10.01
CA MET A 85 -2.76 -4.57 -9.76
C MET A 85 -2.75 -5.40 -8.48
N ALA A 86 -1.75 -6.25 -8.29
CA ALA A 86 -1.59 -7.09 -7.10
C ALA A 86 -1.54 -6.26 -5.81
N THR A 87 -0.89 -5.08 -5.85
CA THR A 87 -0.83 -4.16 -4.70
C THR A 87 -2.22 -3.64 -4.32
N ARG A 88 -3.16 -3.53 -5.26
CA ARG A 88 -4.55 -3.10 -4.98
C ARG A 88 -5.41 -4.19 -4.37
N CYS A 89 -5.03 -5.45 -4.56
CA CYS A 89 -5.66 -6.60 -3.93
C CYS A 89 -5.21 -6.75 -2.45
N MET A 90 -4.12 -6.10 -2.05
CA MET A 90 -3.61 -6.13 -0.68
C MET A 90 -4.50 -5.36 0.30
N MET A 91 -4.38 -5.69 1.58
CA MET A 91 -4.98 -4.89 2.65
C MET A 91 -4.19 -3.60 2.88
N SER A 92 -4.84 -2.60 3.49
CA SER A 92 -4.10 -1.44 3.99
C SER A 92 -3.34 -1.80 5.26
N ALA A 93 -2.05 -1.47 5.32
CA ALA A 93 -1.29 -1.55 6.57
C ALA A 93 -1.78 -0.50 7.58
N GLU A 94 -1.79 -0.85 8.86
CA GLU A 94 -2.35 -0.02 9.92
C GLU A 94 -1.45 0.03 11.15
N TYR A 95 -1.42 1.19 11.80
CA TYR A 95 -0.85 1.36 13.13
C TYR A 95 -1.79 0.77 14.18
N PHE A 96 -1.21 0.14 15.20
CA PHE A 96 -1.96 -0.44 16.31
C PHE A 96 -1.15 -0.41 17.61
N CYS A 97 -1.86 -0.60 18.72
CA CYS A 97 -1.28 -0.75 20.05
C CYS A 97 -1.08 -2.25 20.30
N SER A 98 0.12 -2.69 20.72
CA SER A 98 0.43 -4.12 20.85
C SER A 98 -0.57 -4.90 21.73
N GLY A 99 -1.10 -4.29 22.79
CA GLY A 99 -2.09 -4.94 23.66
C GLY A 99 -3.48 -5.12 23.06
N THR A 100 -3.73 -4.71 21.81
CA THR A 100 -5.03 -4.90 21.13
C THR A 100 -5.07 -6.10 20.20
N GLN A 101 -3.95 -6.78 19.97
CA GLN A 101 -3.85 -7.90 19.03
C GLN A 101 -2.99 -9.02 19.65
N ALA A 102 -3.14 -10.26 19.17
CA ALA A 102 -2.22 -11.33 19.54
C ALA A 102 -0.91 -11.23 18.73
N TYR A 103 0.21 -11.72 19.28
CA TYR A 103 1.53 -11.62 18.62
C TYR A 103 1.55 -12.18 17.17
N PRO A 104 0.91 -13.32 16.83
CA PRO A 104 0.87 -13.79 15.44
C PRO A 104 0.24 -12.81 14.45
N GLU A 105 -0.60 -11.89 14.93
CA GLU A 105 -1.26 -10.88 14.11
C GLU A 105 -0.44 -9.60 13.91
N PHE A 106 0.72 -9.49 14.57
CA PHE A 106 1.62 -8.34 14.40
C PHE A 106 2.31 -8.35 13.04
N ARG A 107 2.28 -9.51 12.39
CA ARG A 107 2.93 -9.79 11.11
C ARG A 107 2.64 -8.72 10.08
N HIS A 108 3.68 -8.35 9.34
CA HIS A 108 3.60 -7.47 8.20
C HIS A 108 3.76 -8.28 6.91
N TYR A 109 2.65 -8.68 6.30
CA TYR A 109 2.59 -9.57 5.13
C TYR A 109 3.52 -9.11 4.00
N GLY A 110 3.41 -7.85 3.58
CA GLY A 110 4.21 -7.30 2.47
C GLY A 110 5.70 -7.11 2.75
N LEU A 111 6.13 -7.18 4.02
CA LEU A 111 7.55 -7.09 4.41
C LEU A 111 8.11 -8.44 4.88
N ALA A 112 7.28 -9.49 4.89
CA ALA A 112 7.59 -10.78 5.49
C ALA A 112 8.21 -10.70 6.90
N SER A 113 7.81 -9.69 7.69
CA SER A 113 8.34 -9.43 9.03
C SER A 113 7.33 -9.81 10.12
N GLU A 114 7.80 -10.39 11.22
CA GLU A 114 6.95 -10.78 12.36
C GLU A 114 6.45 -9.58 13.17
N ILE A 115 7.27 -8.54 13.29
CA ILE A 115 6.97 -7.33 14.05
C ILE A 115 7.60 -6.12 13.39
N TYR A 116 6.84 -5.04 13.28
CA TYR A 116 7.27 -3.83 12.60
C TYR A 116 6.69 -2.57 13.23
N THR A 117 7.40 -1.46 13.12
CA THR A 117 6.93 -0.12 13.47
C THR A 117 7.52 0.91 12.52
N HIS A 118 7.07 2.16 12.60
CA HIS A 118 7.79 3.27 11.99
C HIS A 118 8.52 4.05 13.08
N PHE A 119 9.82 4.28 12.85
CA PHE A 119 10.70 5.00 13.76
C PHE A 119 11.58 6.03 13.02
N THR A 120 11.87 5.79 11.74
CA THR A 120 12.93 6.50 11.00
C THR A 120 12.56 7.88 10.45
N SER A 121 11.39 8.43 10.76
CA SER A 121 10.94 9.73 10.22
C SER A 121 10.04 10.54 11.18
N PRO A 122 10.50 10.86 12.39
CA PRO A 122 9.71 11.59 13.41
C PRO A 122 9.24 12.98 12.96
N ILE A 123 9.97 13.65 12.06
CA ILE A 123 9.61 14.99 11.55
C ILE A 123 8.28 14.97 10.79
N ARG A 124 7.96 13.88 10.09
CA ARG A 124 6.83 13.80 9.16
C ARG A 124 5.77 12.75 9.52
N ARG A 125 5.97 12.03 10.63
CA ARG A 125 5.05 10.98 11.09
C ARG A 125 4.98 10.96 12.62
N TYR A 126 3.77 11.11 13.14
CA TYR A 126 3.53 11.08 14.59
C TYR A 126 3.74 9.68 15.21
N ALA A 127 3.55 8.62 14.43
CA ALA A 127 3.84 7.25 14.88
C ALA A 127 5.30 7.11 15.34
N ASP A 128 6.22 7.63 14.53
CA ASP A 128 7.65 7.64 14.80
C ASP A 128 7.95 8.43 16.08
N LEU A 129 7.31 9.59 16.32
CA LEU A 129 7.48 10.32 17.60
C LEU A 129 7.08 9.48 18.82
N VAL A 130 5.99 8.71 18.72
CA VAL A 130 5.58 7.81 19.81
C VAL A 130 6.60 6.69 19.99
N ALA A 131 7.06 6.08 18.90
CA ALA A 131 8.10 5.04 18.94
C ALA A 131 9.43 5.57 19.50
N HIS A 132 9.81 6.81 19.19
CA HIS A 132 11.00 7.48 19.75
C HIS A 132 10.90 7.63 21.27
N ARG A 133 9.75 8.12 21.78
CA ARG A 133 9.51 8.23 23.24
C ARG A 133 9.53 6.88 23.93
N GLN A 134 8.95 5.86 23.30
CA GLN A 134 8.99 4.48 23.82
C GLN A 134 10.41 3.93 23.82
N LEU A 135 11.19 4.15 22.77
CA LEU A 135 12.57 3.69 22.71
C LEU A 135 13.44 4.38 23.77
N ALA A 136 13.32 5.69 23.94
CA ALA A 136 14.02 6.46 24.97
C ALA A 136 13.78 5.88 26.37
N ALA A 137 12.53 5.53 26.69
CA ALA A 137 12.22 4.87 27.94
C ALA A 137 12.68 3.42 28.03
N ALA A 138 12.68 2.68 26.92
CA ALA A 138 13.15 1.28 26.88
C ALA A 138 14.68 1.14 27.08
N ILE A 139 15.42 2.24 26.98
CA ILE A 139 16.87 2.32 27.21
C ILE A 139 17.22 3.17 28.44
N ASP A 140 16.24 3.47 29.29
CA ASP A 140 16.40 4.23 30.54
C ASP A 140 16.98 5.65 30.36
N TYR A 141 16.81 6.25 29.16
CA TYR A 141 17.22 7.64 28.91
C TYR A 141 16.27 8.65 29.55
N GLU A 142 14.96 8.44 29.38
CA GLU A 142 13.89 9.28 29.95
C GLU A 142 12.70 8.41 30.37
N PRO A 143 11.98 8.75 31.45
CA PRO A 143 10.82 7.98 31.87
C PRO A 143 9.70 8.04 30.84
N LEU A 144 8.99 6.93 30.63
CA LEU A 144 7.89 6.85 29.67
C LEU A 144 6.76 7.82 30.04
N ASP A 145 6.35 8.68 29.13
CA ASP A 145 5.21 9.60 29.33
C ASP A 145 3.92 8.82 29.69
N ALA A 146 3.20 9.29 30.70
CA ALA A 146 1.93 8.69 31.13
C ALA A 146 0.88 8.61 30.00
N ALA A 147 0.93 9.52 29.02
CA ALA A 147 0.04 9.52 27.86
C ALA A 147 0.19 8.28 26.98
N VAL A 148 1.38 7.68 26.88
CA VAL A 148 1.64 6.49 26.06
C VAL A 148 1.58 5.18 26.85
N ARG A 149 1.42 5.24 28.19
CA ARG A 149 1.18 4.07 29.06
C ARG A 149 -0.26 3.58 29.05
N SER A 150 -1.22 4.40 28.62
CA SER A 150 -2.63 4.03 28.61
C SER A 150 -2.99 3.37 27.28
N LYS A 151 -3.37 2.08 27.33
CA LYS A 151 -3.85 1.33 26.16
C LYS A 151 -4.96 2.05 25.40
N GLY A 152 -5.98 2.56 26.10
CA GLY A 152 -7.11 3.26 25.47
C GLY A 152 -6.72 4.58 24.80
N LYS A 153 -5.80 5.34 25.39
CA LYS A 153 -5.26 6.56 24.77
C LYS A 153 -4.45 6.21 23.52
N LEU A 154 -3.57 5.22 23.61
CA LEU A 154 -2.74 4.81 22.48
C LEU A 154 -3.57 4.26 21.32
N GLU A 155 -4.61 3.48 21.61
CA GLU A 155 -5.57 3.01 20.59
C GLU A 155 -6.26 4.18 19.88
N SER A 156 -6.67 5.21 20.63
CA SER A 156 -7.26 6.42 20.06
C SER A 156 -6.28 7.18 19.17
N VAL A 157 -5.00 7.24 19.58
CA VAL A 157 -3.91 7.79 18.75
C VAL A 157 -3.76 6.98 17.47
N CYS A 158 -3.68 5.65 17.54
CA CYS A 158 -3.58 4.75 16.38
C CYS A 158 -4.73 4.97 15.38
N LYS A 159 -5.97 5.05 15.86
CA LYS A 159 -7.15 5.33 15.03
C LYS A 159 -7.01 6.66 14.28
N ASN A 160 -6.64 7.73 14.98
CA ASN A 160 -6.44 9.04 14.36
C ASN A 160 -5.31 9.02 13.31
N ILE A 161 -4.12 8.49 13.64
CA ILE A 161 -2.99 8.49 12.69
C ILE A 161 -3.23 7.59 11.48
N ASN A 162 -4.03 6.51 11.61
CA ASN A 162 -4.46 5.69 10.47
C ASN A 162 -5.35 6.48 9.50
N ILE A 163 -6.33 7.23 10.02
CA ILE A 163 -7.18 8.11 9.21
C ILE A 163 -6.34 9.19 8.53
N ARG A 164 -5.47 9.87 9.29
CA ARG A 164 -4.60 10.93 8.75
C ARG A 164 -3.65 10.40 7.69
N HIS A 165 -3.10 9.21 7.87
CA HIS A 165 -2.24 8.55 6.89
C HIS A 165 -2.99 8.29 5.57
N ARG A 166 -4.20 7.73 5.64
CA ARG A 166 -5.04 7.48 4.47
C ARG A 166 -5.40 8.76 3.74
N ASN A 167 -5.85 9.78 4.47
CA ASN A 167 -6.23 11.07 3.90
C ASN A 167 -5.03 11.76 3.23
N ALA A 168 -3.84 11.69 3.83
CA ALA A 168 -2.62 12.24 3.24
C ALA A 168 -2.25 11.54 1.92
N GLN A 169 -2.39 10.21 1.83
CA GLN A 169 -2.15 9.47 0.59
C GLN A 169 -3.17 9.84 -0.50
N GLN A 170 -4.45 9.95 -0.14
CA GLN A 170 -5.50 10.36 -1.08
C GLN A 170 -5.28 11.77 -1.60
N ALA A 171 -4.98 12.73 -0.71
CA ALA A 171 -4.68 14.10 -1.09
C ALA A 171 -3.46 14.20 -2.01
N GLY A 172 -2.40 13.43 -1.73
CA GLY A 172 -1.22 13.37 -2.59
C GLY A 172 -1.54 12.86 -4.01
N ARG A 173 -2.34 11.78 -4.12
CA ARG A 173 -2.77 11.25 -5.43
C ARG A 173 -3.64 12.25 -6.18
N ALA A 174 -4.65 12.84 -5.53
CA ALA A 174 -5.53 13.84 -6.14
C ALA A 174 -4.74 15.08 -6.60
N SER A 175 -3.72 15.49 -5.84
CA SER A 175 -2.84 16.59 -6.25
C SER A 175 -2.07 16.26 -7.52
N ILE A 176 -1.49 15.06 -7.63
CA ILE A 176 -0.76 14.61 -8.83
C ILE A 176 -1.71 14.61 -10.03
N GLU A 177 -2.88 13.98 -9.88
CA GLU A 177 -3.90 13.90 -10.93
C GLU A 177 -4.30 15.29 -11.44
N TYR A 178 -4.57 16.23 -10.54
CA TYR A 178 -4.91 17.61 -10.89
C TYR A 178 -3.79 18.30 -11.69
N TYR A 179 -2.54 18.24 -11.21
CA TYR A 179 -1.43 18.93 -11.88
C TYR A 179 -1.05 18.27 -13.21
N VAL A 180 -1.18 16.95 -13.34
CA VAL A 180 -1.05 16.26 -14.64
C VAL A 180 -2.12 16.75 -15.60
N GLY A 181 -3.39 16.83 -15.16
CA GLY A 181 -4.48 17.37 -15.97
C GLY A 181 -4.22 18.82 -16.43
N GLN A 182 -3.68 19.67 -15.54
CA GLN A 182 -3.32 21.05 -15.91
C GLN A 182 -2.14 21.10 -16.90
N ALA A 183 -1.14 20.23 -16.76
CA ALA A 183 0.00 20.18 -17.66
C ALA A 183 -0.39 19.72 -19.08
N LEU A 184 -1.42 18.89 -19.19
CA LEU A 184 -1.97 18.38 -20.45
C LEU A 184 -3.05 19.30 -21.04
N LYS A 185 -3.54 20.28 -20.29
CA LYS A 185 -4.61 21.17 -20.73
C LYS A 185 -4.26 21.88 -22.03
N GLY A 186 -5.12 21.72 -23.05
CA GLY A 186 -4.94 22.33 -24.37
C GLY A 186 -3.87 21.65 -25.23
N ARG A 187 -3.37 20.49 -24.84
CA ARG A 187 -2.42 19.67 -25.61
C ARG A 187 -3.04 18.31 -25.89
N ILE A 188 -2.89 17.83 -27.12
CA ILE A 188 -3.18 16.45 -27.48
C ILE A 188 -1.85 15.71 -27.42
N VAL A 189 -1.79 14.66 -26.61
CA VAL A 189 -0.59 13.83 -26.43
C VAL A 189 -1.02 12.39 -26.64
N GLU A 190 -0.33 11.70 -27.55
CA GLU A 190 -0.49 10.26 -27.77
C GLU A 190 0.47 9.51 -26.86
N GLU A 191 -0.06 8.61 -26.03
CA GLU A 191 0.73 7.80 -25.11
C GLU A 191 0.15 6.39 -25.02
N GLU A 192 1.00 5.45 -24.65
CA GLU A 192 0.59 4.07 -24.39
C GLU A 192 -0.22 3.98 -23.09
N GLY A 193 -1.30 3.21 -23.15
CA GLY A 193 -2.19 2.97 -22.03
C GLY A 193 -2.55 1.49 -21.90
N PHE A 194 -2.73 1.04 -20.66
CA PHE A 194 -3.08 -0.34 -20.34
C PHE A 194 -4.51 -0.39 -19.79
N VAL A 195 -5.36 -1.22 -20.39
CA VAL A 195 -6.71 -1.45 -19.87
C VAL A 195 -6.64 -2.31 -18.61
N MET A 196 -7.05 -1.73 -17.48
CA MET A 196 -6.97 -2.34 -16.16
C MET A 196 -8.26 -3.01 -15.72
N LYS A 197 -9.40 -2.44 -16.12
CA LYS A 197 -10.74 -2.94 -15.81
C LYS A 197 -11.68 -2.69 -16.97
N VAL A 198 -12.56 -3.64 -17.22
CA VAL A 198 -13.59 -3.56 -18.25
C VAL A 198 -14.95 -3.72 -17.59
N PHE A 199 -15.87 -2.81 -17.93
CA PHE A 199 -17.27 -2.81 -17.50
C PHE A 199 -18.16 -2.90 -18.74
N SER A 200 -19.47 -3.09 -18.54
CA SER A 200 -20.43 -3.09 -19.64
C SER A 200 -20.55 -1.74 -20.35
N ASN A 201 -20.23 -0.63 -19.67
CA ASN A 201 -20.42 0.74 -20.16
C ASN A 201 -19.12 1.56 -20.28
N GLY A 202 -17.96 0.93 -20.15
CA GLY A 202 -16.67 1.62 -20.21
C GLY A 202 -15.52 0.76 -19.71
N PHE A 203 -14.34 1.35 -19.65
CA PHE A 203 -13.13 0.70 -19.15
C PHE A 203 -12.19 1.69 -18.48
N VAL A 204 -11.36 1.22 -17.56
CA VAL A 204 -10.33 2.03 -16.89
C VAL A 204 -8.99 1.77 -17.56
N VAL A 205 -8.33 2.85 -17.99
CA VAL A 205 -6.99 2.82 -18.58
C VAL A 205 -5.99 3.41 -17.60
N PHE A 206 -4.85 2.74 -17.45
CA PHE A 206 -3.68 3.27 -16.76
C PHE A 206 -2.65 3.76 -17.79
N VAL A 207 -2.17 5.00 -17.64
CA VAL A 207 -1.16 5.60 -18.52
C VAL A 207 0.17 5.68 -17.75
N PRO A 208 1.14 4.77 -18.00
CA PRO A 208 2.33 4.65 -17.16
C PRO A 208 3.18 5.92 -17.09
N ARG A 209 3.30 6.63 -18.21
CA ARG A 209 4.11 7.85 -18.30
C ARG A 209 3.71 8.91 -17.27
N PHE A 210 2.40 9.03 -17.00
CA PHE A 210 1.88 10.01 -16.06
C PHE A 210 1.51 9.40 -14.71
N GLY A 211 1.45 8.07 -14.62
CA GLY A 211 1.02 7.37 -13.41
C GLY A 211 -0.44 7.64 -13.05
N ILE A 212 -1.29 7.95 -14.04
CA ILE A 212 -2.71 8.25 -13.85
C ILE A 212 -3.60 7.12 -14.35
N GLU A 213 -4.79 7.06 -13.78
CA GLU A 213 -5.86 6.17 -14.22
C GLU A 213 -7.06 7.01 -14.63
N SER A 214 -7.72 6.62 -15.71
CA SER A 214 -8.93 7.30 -16.16
C SER A 214 -9.99 6.30 -16.61
N LEU A 215 -11.25 6.60 -16.30
CA LEU A 215 -12.40 5.89 -16.81
C LEU A 215 -12.79 6.46 -18.18
N ILE A 216 -12.77 5.63 -19.20
CA ILE A 216 -13.28 5.93 -20.53
C ILE A 216 -14.66 5.31 -20.65
N ARG A 217 -15.70 6.12 -20.87
CA ARG A 217 -17.07 5.63 -21.05
C ARG A 217 -17.29 5.33 -22.53
N LEU A 218 -18.04 4.27 -22.84
CA LEU A 218 -18.32 3.89 -24.23
C LEU A 218 -19.02 5.02 -25.02
N ARG A 219 -19.90 5.77 -24.36
CA ARG A 219 -20.59 6.93 -24.96
C ARG A 219 -19.66 8.07 -25.36
N ASP A 220 -18.46 8.13 -24.78
CA ASP A 220 -17.46 9.15 -25.08
C ASP A 220 -16.55 8.70 -26.25
N LEU A 221 -16.66 7.43 -26.68
CA LEU A 221 -15.96 6.82 -27.82
C LEU A 221 -16.86 6.63 -29.04
N ALA A 222 -18.17 6.49 -28.85
CA ALA A 222 -19.11 6.28 -29.93
C ALA A 222 -19.32 7.59 -30.70
N ASP A 223 -19.17 7.52 -32.03
CA ASP A 223 -19.74 8.56 -32.89
C ASP A 223 -21.28 8.54 -32.72
N PRO A 224 -21.95 9.70 -32.71
CA PRO A 224 -23.41 9.74 -32.65
C PRO A 224 -23.98 8.91 -33.81
N GLU A 225 -24.98 8.06 -33.53
CA GLU A 225 -25.68 7.31 -34.57
C GLU A 225 -26.13 8.31 -35.67
N PRO A 226 -25.86 8.04 -36.95
CA PRO A 226 -26.40 8.86 -38.02
C PRO A 226 -27.94 8.84 -37.88
N GLU A 227 -28.56 10.02 -37.88
CA GLU A 227 -30.02 10.15 -37.90
C GLU A 227 -30.54 9.32 -39.09
N GLY A 228 -31.28 8.25 -38.79
CA GLY A 228 -31.86 7.39 -39.82
C GLY A 228 -32.82 8.18 -40.69
N GLU A 229 -32.71 7.99 -42.01
CA GLU A 229 -33.60 8.55 -43.04
C GLU A 229 -35.07 8.17 -42.83
#